data_AF-A0A8I1UDW2-F1
#
_entry.id   AF-A0A8I1UDW2-F1
#
_cell.length_a   1.000
_cell.length_b   1.000
_cell.length_c   1.000
_cell.angle_alpha   90.00
_cell.angle_beta   90.00
_cell.angle_gamma   90.00
#
_symmetry.space_group_name_H-M   'P 1'
#
loop_
_entity.id
_entity.type
_entity.pdbx_description
1 polymer ?
#
loop_
_entity_poly.entity_id
_entity_poly.type
_entity_poly.pdbx_seq_one_letter_code
_entity_poly.pdbx_strand_id
1 'polypeptide(L)'
;MFQCQNFLPRADMNGDQIYTITDLWLQIKAIWLIPGNVGLEVLASVPGAVQFLELDCWSASGFIGAIVSGYLWGLVIMIVGSILMGMRKAAGN
;
A
#
# COMPACT_ATOMS: atom_id res chain seq x y z
N MET A 1 17.67 2.98 1.26
CA MET A 1 16.29 2.85 1.74
C MET A 1 15.54 4.09 1.28
N PHE A 2 14.51 3.93 0.43
CA PHE A 2 13.65 5.05 -0.01
C PHE A 2 12.80 5.48 1.20
N GLN A 3 13.39 6.26 2.11
CA GLN A 3 12.70 6.74 3.32
C GLN A 3 11.88 7.99 3.00
N CYS A 4 10.78 7.77 2.29
CA CYS A 4 9.79 8.80 2.06
C CYS A 4 8.77 8.67 3.20
N GLN A 5 8.69 9.72 4.02
CA GLN A 5 8.21 9.66 5.41
C GLN A 5 6.78 9.10 5.56
N ASN A 6 6.56 8.43 6.69
CA ASN A 6 5.26 8.29 7.38
C ASN A 6 4.17 7.48 6.67
N PHE A 7 4.46 6.22 6.35
CA PHE A 7 3.50 5.26 5.78
C PHE A 7 2.36 4.85 6.72
N LEU A 8 2.52 5.08 8.03
CA LEU A 8 1.54 4.65 9.02
C LEU A 8 0.49 5.75 9.24
N PRO A 9 -0.81 5.37 9.25
CA PRO A 9 -1.90 6.31 9.52
C PRO A 9 -1.72 6.95 10.90
N ARG A 10 -2.05 8.24 11.00
CA ARG A 10 -2.05 9.04 12.22
C ARG A 10 -3.41 9.67 12.43
N ALA A 11 -3.70 10.05 13.68
CA ALA A 11 -4.95 10.74 14.00
C ALA A 11 -5.08 12.05 13.20
N ASP A 12 -4.03 12.87 13.20
CA ASP A 12 -3.93 14.10 12.42
C ASP A 12 -2.96 13.87 11.26
N MET A 13 -3.47 13.86 10.03
CA MET A 13 -2.70 13.62 8.82
C MET A 13 -2.54 14.87 7.95
N ASN A 14 -3.42 15.86 8.11
CA ASN A 14 -3.32 17.13 7.39
C ASN A 14 -2.56 18.20 8.18
N GLY A 15 -2.27 17.97 9.46
CA GLY A 15 -1.48 18.83 10.35
C GLY A 15 -2.26 19.99 10.97
N ASP A 16 -3.60 19.95 10.97
CA ASP A 16 -4.44 21.05 11.44
C ASP A 16 -4.88 20.93 12.91
N GLN A 17 -4.44 19.89 13.62
CA GLN A 17 -4.78 19.56 15.02
C GLN A 17 -6.26 19.25 15.26
N ILE A 18 -7.07 19.04 14.21
CA ILE A 18 -8.49 18.73 14.30
C ILE A 18 -8.75 17.42 13.57
N TYR A 19 -9.39 16.47 14.24
CA TYR A 19 -9.79 15.24 13.56
C TYR A 19 -10.99 15.47 12.65
N THR A 20 -10.76 15.46 11.33
CA THR A 20 -11.79 15.70 10.32
C THR A 20 -12.00 14.52 9.38
N ILE A 21 -13.01 14.64 8.49
CA ILE A 21 -13.24 13.69 7.39
C ILE A 21 -12.01 13.61 6.47
N THR A 22 -11.27 14.71 6.35
CA THR A 22 -10.03 14.76 5.56
C THR A 22 -8.97 13.82 6.13
N ASP A 23 -8.82 13.78 7.46
CA ASP A 23 -7.89 12.85 8.12
C ASP A 23 -8.30 11.40 7.93
N LEU A 24 -9.59 11.10 8.08
CA LEU A 24 -10.11 9.76 7.82
C LEU A 24 -9.82 9.31 6.38
N TRP A 25 -10.02 10.21 5.40
CA TRP A 25 -9.70 9.93 4.00
C TRP A 25 -8.20 9.68 3.80
N LEU A 26 -7.34 10.49 4.41
CA LEU A 26 -5.90 10.32 4.34
C LEU A 26 -5.44 9.01 4.99
N GLN A 27 -6.09 8.56 6.07
CA GLN A 27 -5.81 7.26 6.69
C GLN A 27 -6.23 6.09 5.79
N ILE A 28 -7.41 6.16 5.19
CA ILE A 28 -7.87 5.15 4.22
C ILE A 28 -6.90 5.09 3.03
N LYS A 29 -6.50 6.25 2.52
CA LYS A 29 -5.50 6.35 1.44
C LYS A 29 -4.16 5.75 1.87
N ALA A 30 -3.71 6.01 3.10
CA ALA A 30 -2.48 5.43 3.62
C ALA A 30 -2.56 3.90 3.66
N ILE A 31 -3.63 3.33 4.24
CA ILE A 31 -3.86 1.88 4.29
C ILE A 31 -3.90 1.28 2.89
N TRP A 32 -4.63 1.93 1.97
CA TRP A 32 -4.73 1.48 0.59
C TRP A 32 -3.35 1.40 -0.07
N LEU A 33 -2.44 2.34 0.20
CA LEU A 33 -1.12 2.41 -0.39
C LEU A 33 -0.05 1.56 0.31
N ILE A 34 -0.33 0.98 1.50
CA ILE A 34 0.66 0.18 2.26
C ILE A 34 1.33 -0.89 1.38
N PRO A 35 0.59 -1.79 0.67
CA PRO A 35 1.23 -2.80 -0.16
C PRO A 35 2.06 -2.17 -1.29
N GLY A 36 1.53 -1.14 -1.95
CA GLY A 36 2.25 -0.40 -2.99
C GLY A 36 3.58 0.17 -2.53
N ASN A 37 3.61 0.74 -1.32
CA ASN A 37 4.83 1.27 -0.71
C ASN A 37 5.86 0.16 -0.45
N VAL A 38 5.42 -0.97 0.09
CA VAL A 38 6.30 -2.14 0.30
C VAL A 38 6.82 -2.68 -1.03
N GLY A 39 5.95 -2.80 -2.04
CA GLY A 39 6.33 -3.26 -3.38
C GLY A 39 7.34 -2.33 -4.04
N LEU A 40 7.17 -1.01 -3.90
CA LEU A 40 8.10 -0.02 -4.41
C LEU A 40 9.41 0.00 -3.65
N GLU A 41 9.42 -0.27 -2.34
CA GLU A 41 10.65 -0.44 -1.57
C GLU A 41 11.46 -1.65 -2.05
N VAL A 42 10.78 -2.74 -2.41
CA VAL A 42 11.42 -3.90 -3.05
C VAL A 42 11.94 -3.55 -4.45
N LEU A 43 11.15 -2.87 -5.28
CA LEU A 43 11.59 -2.43 -6.61
C LEU A 43 12.77 -1.46 -6.52
N ALA A 44 12.82 -0.63 -5.48
CA ALA A 44 13.92 0.30 -5.24
C ALA A 44 15.25 -0.39 -4.91
N SER A 45 15.24 -1.68 -4.57
CA SER A 45 16.46 -2.48 -4.40
C SER A 45 17.12 -2.89 -5.72
N VAL A 46 16.41 -2.71 -6.86
CA VAL A 46 16.88 -3.08 -8.20
C VAL A 46 17.20 -1.79 -8.98
N PRO A 47 18.49 -1.44 -9.21
CA PRO A 47 18.86 -0.17 -9.84
C PRO A 47 18.23 0.05 -11.22
N GLY A 48 18.09 -1.01 -12.02
CA GLY A 48 17.45 -0.93 -13.33
C GLY A 48 15.96 -0.58 -13.27
N ALA A 49 15.24 -1.04 -12.23
CA ALA A 49 13.82 -0.74 -12.06
C ALA A 49 13.61 0.71 -11.61
N VAL A 50 14.47 1.21 -10.73
CA VAL A 50 14.46 2.63 -10.28
C VAL A 50 14.62 3.57 -11.46
N GLN A 51 15.58 3.30 -12.35
CA GLN A 51 15.83 4.16 -13.50
C GLN A 51 14.74 4.05 -14.57
N PHE A 52 14.20 2.85 -14.81
CA PHE A 52 13.14 2.65 -15.81
C PHE A 52 11.80 3.26 -15.40
N LEU A 53 11.44 3.15 -14.12
CA LEU A 53 10.18 3.66 -13.58
C LEU A 53 10.28 5.09 -13.04
N GLU A 54 11.45 5.72 -13.17
CA GLU A 54 11.76 7.05 -12.64
C GLU A 54 11.29 7.21 -11.17
N LEU A 55 11.59 6.21 -10.33
CA LEU A 55 11.09 6.17 -8.97
C LEU A 55 11.67 7.32 -8.15
N ASP A 56 10.79 8.16 -7.63
CA ASP A 56 11.10 9.24 -6.70
C ASP A 56 10.30 9.07 -5.39
N CYS A 57 10.48 10.00 -4.44
CA CYS A 57 9.80 9.87 -3.16
C CYS A 57 8.28 10.03 -3.21
N TRP A 58 7.76 10.62 -4.28
CA TRP A 58 6.33 10.84 -4.47
C TRP A 58 5.68 9.70 -5.25
N SER A 59 6.47 8.89 -5.95
CA SER A 59 6.01 7.73 -6.70
C SER A 59 5.25 6.74 -5.82
N ALA A 60 5.66 6.61 -4.56
CA ALA A 60 5.02 5.76 -3.55
C ALA A 60 3.61 6.24 -3.15
N SER A 61 3.41 7.55 -3.03
CA SER A 61 2.13 8.15 -2.65
C SER A 61 1.28 8.63 -3.85
N GLY A 62 1.82 8.48 -5.06
CA GLY A 62 1.25 8.89 -6.33
C GLY A 62 0.64 7.76 -7.16
N PHE A 63 0.60 7.97 -8.48
CA PHE A 63 -0.07 7.07 -9.41
C PHE A 63 0.60 5.69 -9.51
N ILE A 64 1.94 5.65 -9.55
CA ILE A 64 2.71 4.40 -9.61
C ILE A 64 2.43 3.56 -8.36
N GLY A 65 2.50 4.16 -7.18
CA GLY A 65 2.16 3.52 -5.91
C GLY A 65 0.72 2.99 -5.88
N ALA A 66 -0.25 3.73 -6.43
CA ALA A 66 -1.63 3.26 -6.53
C ALA A 66 -1.77 2.02 -7.44
N ILE A 67 -1.07 1.97 -8.59
CA ILE A 67 -1.08 0.81 -9.48
C ILE A 67 -0.45 -0.41 -8.79
N VAL A 68 0.76 -0.24 -8.25
CA VAL A 68 1.48 -1.32 -7.56
C VAL A 68 0.65 -1.82 -6.37
N SER A 69 0.02 -0.89 -5.63
CA SER A 69 -0.83 -1.27 -4.51
C SER A 69 -2.07 -2.04 -4.95
N GLY A 70 -2.75 -1.62 -6.01
CA GLY A 70 -3.90 -2.34 -6.55
C GLY A 70 -3.53 -3.77 -6.97
N TYR A 71 -2.39 -3.95 -7.63
CA TYR A 71 -1.88 -5.27 -7.99
C TYR A 71 -1.60 -6.14 -6.76
N LEU A 72 -0.88 -5.60 -5.78
CA LEU A 72 -0.51 -6.35 -4.57
C LEU A 72 -1.72 -6.66 -3.68
N TRP A 73 -2.69 -5.74 -3.56
CA TRP A 73 -3.97 -6.03 -2.91
C TRP A 73 -4.74 -7.13 -3.63
N GLY A 74 -4.72 -7.15 -4.97
CA GLY A 74 -5.27 -8.25 -5.76
C GLY A 74 -4.66 -9.59 -5.38
N LEU A 75 -3.33 -9.67 -5.25
CA LEU A 75 -2.63 -10.87 -4.79
C LEU A 75 -3.05 -11.26 -3.36
N VAL A 76 -3.10 -10.30 -2.43
CA VAL A 76 -3.51 -10.53 -1.04
C VAL A 76 -4.93 -11.10 -0.99
N ILE A 77 -5.88 -10.51 -1.72
CA ILE A 77 -7.26 -10.96 -1.78
C ILE A 77 -7.35 -12.39 -2.35
N MET A 78 -6.59 -12.71 -3.40
CA MET A 78 -6.53 -14.06 -3.95
C MET A 78 -5.99 -15.08 -2.94
N ILE A 79 -4.90 -14.75 -2.23
CA ILE A 79 -4.29 -15.61 -1.23
C ILE A 79 -5.27 -15.83 -0.07
N VAL A 80 -5.79 -14.76 0.53
CA VAL A 80 -6.76 -14.83 1.63
C VAL A 80 -8.00 -15.60 1.19
N GLY A 81 -8.54 -15.30 0.00
CA GLY A 81 -9.67 -16.02 -0.57
C GLY A 81 -9.40 -17.51 -0.73
N SER A 82 -8.22 -17.90 -1.23
CA SER A 82 -7.83 -19.31 -1.38
C SER A 82 -7.73 -20.03 -0.03
N ILE A 83 -7.17 -19.38 0.99
CA ILE A 83 -7.06 -19.92 2.35
C ILE A 83 -8.45 -20.10 2.96
N LEU A 84 -9.30 -19.08 2.86
CA LEU A 84 -10.68 -19.13 3.38
C LEU A 84 -11.49 -20.23 2.70
N MET A 85 -11.35 -20.40 1.37
CA MET A 85 -11.97 -21.51 0.64
C MET A 85 -11.42 -22.88 1.08
N GLY A 86 -10.12 -22.98 1.32
CA GLY A 86 -9.48 -24.19 1.84
C GLY A 86 -10.00 -24.56 3.23
N MET A 87 -10.11 -23.58 4.14
CA MET A 87 -10.68 -23.77 5.48
C MET A 87 -12.14 -24.22 5.41
N ARG A 88 -12.94 -23.66 4.50
CA ARG A 88 -14.32 -24.09 4.28
C ARG A 88 -14.41 -25.56 3.86
N LYS A 89 -13.58 -25.99 2.91
CA LYS A 89 -13.50 -27.41 2.51
C LYS A 89 -13.09 -28.32 3.66
N ALA A 90 -12.13 -27.89 4.48
CA ALA A 90 -11.69 -28.65 5.66
C ALA A 90 -12.77 -28.75 6.75
N ALA A 91 -13.68 -27.77 6.81
CA ALA A 91 -14.79 -27.73 7.77
C ALA A 91 -16.02 -28.58 7.36
N GLY A 92 -16.00 -29.26 6.21
CA GLY A 92 -17.02 -30.24 5.84
C GLY A 92 -18.33 -29.68 5.28
N ASN A 93 -18.33 -28.42 4.79
CA ASN A 93 -19.47 -27.78 4.10
C ASN A 93 -19.20 -27.53 2.61
#